data_AF-A0A960AML7-F1
#
_entry.id   AF-A0A960AML7-F1
#
_cell.length_a   1.000
_cell.length_b   1.000
_cell.length_c   1.000
_cell.angle_alpha   90.00
_cell.angle_beta   90.00
_cell.angle_gamma   90.00
#
_symmetry.space_group_name_H-M   'P 1'
#
loop_
_entity.id
_entity.type
_entity.pdbx_description
1 polymer ?
#
loop_
_entity_poly.entity_id
_entity_poly.type
_entity_poly.pdbx_seq_one_letter_code
_entity_poly.pdbx_strand_id
1 'polypeptide(L)'
;MVRRNYVPEWCGKSVPAKYSEFRAAFAEYKVASERAFKFEFEISNALPFTCWGAAGFHPADPGEVDLIAVQIGQFSRPAVEQAAEALRTMQATRRSAFAGNPDQIDIELALEDFRGVIEALGRGNIMLDSAGEMFRGAQAEETCNAAAAQLGYWGPEYASASVLQGAAVRALENAMKTTDKACAEFTFESLSPQDVKDKAGRVRTRRSDGASVTLPKSVERGSKRVKIPVSVTSPASGYGTVTLSRGPKGIAATGGQVTKGSFGFLVTIPKTTKEGKVTLTFALEGGPTVKGTIRLV
;
A
#
# COMPACT_ATOMS: atom_id res chain seq x y z
N MET A 1 -15.77 -13.68 -10.30
CA MET A 1 -15.78 -13.26 -8.88
C MET A 1 -16.05 -11.76 -8.84
N VAL A 2 -17.18 -11.31 -8.27
CA VAL A 2 -17.54 -9.87 -8.26
C VAL A 2 -16.65 -9.18 -7.23
N ARG A 3 -15.74 -8.29 -7.70
CA ARG A 3 -14.87 -7.46 -6.86
C ARG A 3 -15.74 -6.71 -5.84
N ARG A 4 -15.59 -7.03 -4.56
CA ARG A 4 -16.28 -6.34 -3.47
C ARG A 4 -15.54 -5.03 -3.24
N ASN A 5 -16.22 -3.90 -3.44
CA ASN A 5 -15.69 -2.60 -3.05
C ASN A 5 -15.56 -2.60 -1.52
N TYR A 6 -14.33 -2.65 -1.04
CA TYR A 6 -13.94 -2.61 0.36
C TYR A 6 -13.71 -1.17 0.78
N VAL A 7 -13.91 -0.87 2.06
CA VAL A 7 -13.59 0.42 2.67
C VAL A 7 -13.04 0.12 4.07
N PRO A 8 -11.79 0.51 4.39
CA PRO A 8 -11.24 0.28 5.71
C PRO A 8 -12.14 0.76 6.86
N GLU A 9 -12.10 0.04 7.99
CA GLU A 9 -12.87 0.32 9.22
C GLU A 9 -12.69 1.73 9.79
N TRP A 10 -11.62 2.39 9.39
CA TRP A 10 -11.20 3.68 9.88
C TRP A 10 -11.49 4.82 8.90
N CYS A 11 -11.96 4.54 7.69
CA CYS A 11 -12.42 5.61 6.81
C CYS A 11 -13.51 6.42 7.55
N GLY A 12 -13.43 7.76 7.55
CA GLY A 12 -14.35 8.62 8.32
C GLY A 12 -13.96 8.88 9.78
N LYS A 13 -12.98 8.14 10.33
CA LYS A 13 -12.19 8.59 11.48
C LYS A 13 -10.99 9.40 10.94
N SER A 14 -10.33 10.20 11.77
CA SER A 14 -8.98 10.67 11.43
C SER A 14 -8.15 9.44 11.04
N VAL A 15 -7.47 9.51 9.89
CA VAL A 15 -6.66 8.40 9.34
C VAL A 15 -5.93 7.72 10.49
N PRO A 16 -6.10 6.40 10.70
CA PRO A 16 -5.59 5.78 11.91
C PRO A 16 -4.08 5.87 11.89
N ALA A 17 -3.50 6.04 13.07
CA ALA A 17 -2.07 6.15 13.27
C ALA A 17 -1.29 5.13 12.43
N LYS A 18 -1.77 3.88 12.38
CA LYS A 18 -1.12 2.77 11.67
C LYS A 18 -1.16 2.86 10.14
N TYR A 19 -2.17 3.46 9.52
CA TYR A 19 -2.16 3.68 8.07
C TYR A 19 -1.21 4.82 7.69
N SER A 20 -1.21 5.90 8.45
CA SER A 20 -0.26 7.00 8.27
C SER A 20 1.19 6.55 8.50
N GLU A 21 1.42 5.75 9.53
CA GLU A 21 2.71 5.12 9.85
C GLU A 21 3.16 4.17 8.73
N PHE A 22 2.26 3.33 8.21
CA PHE A 22 2.56 2.49 7.04
C PHE A 22 2.96 3.33 5.83
N ARG A 23 2.21 4.39 5.52
CA ARG A 23 2.50 5.26 4.36
C ARG A 23 3.83 6.01 4.51
N ALA A 24 4.14 6.49 5.72
CA ALA A 24 5.41 7.12 6.00
C ALA A 24 6.57 6.13 5.84
N ALA A 25 6.45 4.94 6.43
CA ALA A 25 7.44 3.88 6.28
C ALA A 25 7.62 3.45 4.82
N PHE A 26 6.55 3.36 4.03
CA PHE A 26 6.68 3.06 2.61
C PHE A 26 7.44 4.16 1.84
N ALA A 27 7.19 5.43 2.13
CA ALA A 27 7.92 6.53 1.52
C ALA A 27 9.42 6.50 1.90
N GLU A 28 9.72 6.20 3.18
CA GLU A 28 11.09 6.02 3.66
C GLU A 28 11.78 4.84 2.97
N TYR A 29 11.10 3.69 2.85
CA TYR A 29 11.61 2.53 2.13
C TYR A 29 12.00 2.88 0.70
N LYS A 30 11.14 3.59 -0.05
CA LYS A 30 11.42 3.99 -1.45
C LYS A 30 12.69 4.83 -1.53
N VAL A 31 12.76 5.89 -0.73
CA VAL A 31 13.91 6.81 -0.73
C VAL A 31 15.19 6.08 -0.33
N ALA A 32 15.13 5.24 0.70
CA ALA A 32 16.30 4.51 1.20
C ALA A 32 16.80 3.47 0.18
N SER A 33 15.89 2.67 -0.39
CA SER A 33 16.25 1.66 -1.40
C SER A 33 16.76 2.29 -2.70
N GLU A 34 16.13 3.37 -3.20
CA GLU A 34 16.64 4.12 -4.37
C GLU A 34 18.04 4.71 -4.12
N ARG A 35 18.33 5.18 -2.91
CA ARG A 35 19.67 5.63 -2.53
C ARG A 35 20.67 4.47 -2.53
N ALA A 36 20.33 3.34 -1.93
CA ALA A 36 21.21 2.16 -1.93
C ALA A 36 21.54 1.71 -3.35
N PHE A 37 20.53 1.54 -4.21
CA PHE A 37 20.73 1.22 -5.63
C PHE A 37 21.66 2.22 -6.32
N LYS A 38 21.46 3.52 -6.09
CA LYS A 38 22.29 4.57 -6.68
C LYS A 38 23.76 4.45 -6.25
N PHE A 39 24.02 4.33 -4.95
CA PHE A 39 25.39 4.25 -4.44
C PHE A 39 26.09 2.98 -4.91
N GLU A 40 25.42 1.83 -4.86
CA GLU A 40 26.00 0.58 -5.37
C GLU A 40 26.35 0.66 -6.85
N PHE A 41 25.51 1.32 -7.66
CA PHE A 41 25.79 1.56 -9.07
C PHE A 41 26.96 2.52 -9.29
N GLU A 42 27.03 3.62 -8.55
CA GLU A 42 28.13 4.58 -8.63
C GLU A 42 29.47 3.92 -8.28
N ILE A 43 29.50 3.13 -7.19
CA ILE A 43 30.68 2.40 -6.74
C ILE A 43 31.07 1.32 -7.75
N SER A 44 30.11 0.53 -8.24
CA SER A 44 30.35 -0.51 -9.25
C SER A 44 30.91 0.05 -10.55
N ASN A 45 30.55 1.28 -10.93
CA ASN A 45 31.12 1.92 -12.12
C ASN A 45 32.48 2.57 -11.83
N ALA A 46 32.68 3.13 -10.63
CA ALA A 46 33.92 3.81 -10.28
C ALA A 46 35.11 2.84 -10.10
N LEU A 47 34.88 1.67 -9.49
CA LEU A 47 35.94 0.69 -9.21
C LEU A 47 36.75 0.28 -10.46
N PRO A 48 36.13 -0.07 -11.61
CA PRO A 48 36.89 -0.35 -12.84
C PRO A 48 37.76 0.81 -13.33
N PHE A 49 37.32 2.07 -13.17
CA PHE A 49 38.10 3.23 -13.64
C PHE A 49 39.43 3.41 -12.89
N THR A 50 39.59 2.76 -11.73
CA THR A 50 40.89 2.71 -11.03
C THR A 50 41.95 1.92 -11.83
N CYS A 51 41.54 1.01 -12.72
CA CYS A 51 42.45 0.26 -13.58
C CYS A 51 42.41 0.69 -15.06
N TRP A 52 41.29 1.27 -15.52
CA TRP A 52 41.08 1.60 -16.93
C TRP A 52 40.59 3.04 -17.10
N GLY A 53 41.52 3.98 -17.01
CA GLY A 53 41.29 5.38 -17.36
C GLY A 53 41.29 5.66 -18.87
N ALA A 54 41.16 6.94 -19.24
CA ALA A 54 41.12 7.39 -20.63
C ALA A 54 42.40 7.10 -21.44
N ALA A 55 43.53 6.87 -20.76
CA ALA A 55 44.83 6.57 -21.37
C ALA A 55 45.07 5.06 -21.58
N GLY A 56 44.11 4.21 -21.21
CA GLY A 56 44.25 2.75 -21.23
C GLY A 56 44.53 2.16 -19.85
N PHE A 57 45.05 0.94 -19.82
CA PHE A 57 45.34 0.23 -18.57
C PHE A 57 46.40 0.93 -17.73
N HIS A 58 46.15 1.00 -16.42
CA HIS A 58 47.14 1.28 -15.39
C HIS A 58 46.84 0.44 -14.14
N PRO A 59 47.84 0.19 -13.27
CA PRO A 59 47.58 -0.37 -11.95
C PRO A 59 46.59 0.48 -11.16
N ALA A 60 45.78 -0.17 -10.32
CA ALA A 60 44.90 0.54 -9.41
C ALA A 60 45.70 1.32 -8.37
N ASP A 61 45.30 2.57 -8.11
CA ASP A 61 45.77 3.33 -6.95
C ASP A 61 44.99 2.86 -5.70
N PRO A 62 45.65 2.23 -4.71
CA PRO A 62 44.99 1.81 -3.48
C PRO A 62 44.26 2.94 -2.75
N GLY A 63 44.78 4.17 -2.81
CA GLY A 63 44.16 5.32 -2.17
C GLY A 63 42.84 5.73 -2.85
N GLU A 64 42.77 5.64 -4.18
CA GLU A 64 41.54 5.89 -4.93
C GLU A 64 40.50 4.80 -4.66
N VAL A 65 40.92 3.54 -4.64
CA VAL A 65 40.06 2.40 -4.30
C VAL A 65 39.48 2.55 -2.89
N ASP A 66 40.29 2.97 -1.91
CA ASP A 66 39.83 3.21 -0.54
C ASP A 66 38.77 4.31 -0.46
N LEU A 67 38.96 5.42 -1.19
CA LEU A 67 37.98 6.51 -1.25
C LEU A 67 36.65 6.06 -1.85
N ILE A 68 36.68 5.15 -2.83
CA ILE A 68 35.48 4.57 -3.43
C ILE A 68 34.82 3.57 -2.47
N ALA A 69 35.59 2.64 -1.89
CA ALA A 69 35.08 1.60 -1.01
C ALA A 69 34.47 2.15 0.29
N VAL A 70 35.02 3.24 0.84
CA VAL A 70 34.47 3.91 2.03
C VAL A 70 33.01 4.37 1.82
N GLN A 71 32.60 4.64 0.58
CA GLN A 71 31.21 5.02 0.25
C GLN A 71 30.21 3.90 0.55
N ILE A 72 30.63 2.63 0.47
CA ILE A 72 29.79 1.47 0.84
C ILE A 72 29.38 1.59 2.30
N GLY A 73 30.35 1.80 3.19
CA GLY A 73 30.13 1.91 4.63
C GLY A 73 29.43 3.20 5.05
N GLN A 74 29.70 4.31 4.37
CA GLN A 74 29.12 5.61 4.72
C GLN A 74 27.72 5.84 4.17
N PHE A 75 27.39 5.26 3.02
CA PHE A 75 26.17 5.61 2.29
C PHE A 75 25.30 4.41 1.94
N SER A 76 25.87 3.35 1.35
CA SER A 76 25.08 2.20 0.91
C SER A 76 24.52 1.39 2.08
N ARG A 77 25.38 0.91 2.99
CA ARG A 77 24.94 0.10 4.14
C ARG A 77 23.90 0.82 5.01
N PRO A 78 24.07 2.10 5.38
CA PRO A 78 23.05 2.83 6.14
C PRO A 78 21.72 2.96 5.37
N ALA A 79 21.76 3.12 4.05
CA ALA A 79 20.55 3.17 3.23
C ALA A 79 19.82 1.81 3.20
N VAL A 80 20.55 0.70 3.12
CA VAL A 80 19.97 -0.65 3.22
C VAL A 80 19.37 -0.89 4.61
N GLU A 81 20.03 -0.48 5.67
CA GLU A 81 19.51 -0.57 7.05
C GLU A 81 18.24 0.27 7.23
N GLN A 82 18.21 1.49 6.70
CA GLN A 82 17.03 2.35 6.73
C GLN A 82 15.86 1.72 5.95
N ALA A 83 16.12 1.13 4.78
CA ALA A 83 15.11 0.40 4.02
C ALA A 83 14.59 -0.81 4.81
N ALA A 84 15.46 -1.55 5.50
CA ALA A 84 15.07 -2.68 6.34
C ALA A 84 14.19 -2.25 7.52
N GLU A 85 14.51 -1.14 8.18
CA GLU A 85 13.69 -0.60 9.28
C GLU A 85 12.31 -0.14 8.81
N ALA A 86 12.28 0.55 7.67
CA ALA A 86 11.03 0.94 7.03
C ALA A 86 10.17 -0.29 6.68
N LEU A 87 10.78 -1.36 6.16
CA LEU A 87 10.08 -2.62 5.89
C LEU A 87 9.53 -3.26 7.17
N ARG A 88 10.30 -3.30 8.26
CA ARG A 88 9.82 -3.79 9.56
C ARG A 88 8.58 -3.02 10.03
N THR A 89 8.61 -1.69 9.90
CA THR A 89 7.47 -0.83 10.26
C THR A 89 6.26 -1.11 9.37
N MET A 90 6.45 -1.24 8.05
CA MET A 90 5.36 -1.63 7.14
C MET A 90 4.77 -2.99 7.52
N GLN A 91 5.61 -4.00 7.79
CA GLN A 91 5.16 -5.34 8.17
C GLN A 91 4.38 -5.35 9.48
N ALA A 92 4.80 -4.56 10.48
CA ALA A 92 4.14 -4.44 11.77
C ALA A 92 2.78 -3.73 11.68
N THR A 93 2.67 -2.75 10.79
CA THR A 93 1.47 -1.91 10.66
C THR A 93 0.46 -2.43 9.64
N ARG A 94 0.87 -3.28 8.69
CA ARG A 94 0.04 -3.70 7.53
C ARG A 94 -1.36 -4.19 7.89
N ARG A 95 -1.47 -5.03 8.92
CA ARG A 95 -2.75 -5.68 9.29
C ARG A 95 -3.78 -4.65 9.70
N SER A 96 -3.36 -3.64 10.47
CA SER A 96 -4.23 -2.55 10.91
C SER A 96 -4.42 -1.49 9.82
N ALA A 97 -3.38 -1.18 9.06
CA ALA A 97 -3.42 -0.21 7.96
C ALA A 97 -4.44 -0.62 6.88
N PHE A 98 -4.52 -1.93 6.59
CA PHE A 98 -5.33 -2.49 5.50
C PHE A 98 -6.34 -3.55 5.99
N ALA A 99 -6.86 -3.40 7.21
CA ALA A 99 -7.79 -4.35 7.81
C ALA A 99 -9.06 -4.56 6.96
N GLY A 100 -9.14 -5.69 6.25
CA GLY A 100 -10.24 -6.05 5.35
C GLY A 100 -9.99 -5.76 3.86
N ASN A 101 -8.80 -5.24 3.49
CA ASN A 101 -8.48 -4.92 2.11
C ASN A 101 -8.46 -6.20 1.24
N PRO A 102 -9.20 -6.25 0.11
CA PRO A 102 -9.16 -7.38 -0.81
C PRO A 102 -7.78 -7.59 -1.42
N ASP A 103 -6.94 -6.55 -1.46
CA ASP A 103 -5.58 -6.59 -1.98
C ASP A 103 -4.57 -7.03 -0.90
N GLN A 104 -5.02 -7.59 0.24
CA GLN A 104 -4.13 -8.02 1.33
C GLN A 104 -3.04 -8.99 0.86
N ILE A 105 -3.39 -9.94 -0.01
CA ILE A 105 -2.42 -10.90 -0.57
C ILE A 105 -1.37 -10.17 -1.40
N ASP A 106 -1.80 -9.24 -2.27
CA ASP A 106 -0.89 -8.46 -3.11
C ASP A 106 0.04 -7.57 -2.28
N ILE A 107 -0.47 -7.01 -1.17
CA ILE A 107 0.34 -6.26 -0.20
C ILE A 107 1.36 -7.17 0.46
N GLU A 108 0.99 -8.38 0.89
CA GLU A 108 1.93 -9.32 1.52
C GLU A 108 3.02 -9.78 0.57
N LEU A 109 2.66 -10.09 -0.68
CA LEU A 109 3.62 -10.42 -1.73
C LEU A 109 4.58 -9.25 -2.01
N ALA A 110 4.07 -8.02 -2.10
CA ALA A 110 4.93 -6.84 -2.30
C ALA A 110 5.90 -6.60 -1.14
N LEU A 111 5.50 -6.86 0.11
CA LEU A 111 6.39 -6.76 1.27
C LEU A 111 7.45 -7.87 1.30
N GLU A 112 7.14 -9.06 0.78
CA GLU A 112 8.11 -10.14 0.61
C GLU A 112 9.11 -9.83 -0.50
N ASP A 113 8.65 -9.25 -1.61
CA ASP A 113 9.50 -8.75 -2.69
C ASP A 113 10.47 -7.67 -2.18
N PHE A 114 10.00 -6.74 -1.35
CA PHE A 114 10.89 -5.75 -0.70
C PHE A 114 11.94 -6.38 0.19
N ARG A 115 11.61 -7.47 0.90
CA ARG A 115 12.62 -8.23 1.66
C ARG A 115 13.69 -8.79 0.72
N GLY A 116 13.27 -9.39 -0.40
CA GLY A 116 14.19 -9.90 -1.42
C GLY A 116 15.11 -8.81 -2.00
N VAL A 117 14.59 -7.59 -2.19
CA VAL A 117 15.38 -6.42 -2.63
C VAL A 117 16.42 -6.02 -1.59
N ILE A 118 16.06 -5.94 -0.30
CA ILE A 118 17.00 -5.62 0.79
C ILE A 118 18.10 -6.68 0.88
N GLU A 119 17.74 -7.96 0.78
CA GLU A 119 18.70 -9.05 0.81
C GLU A 119 19.67 -8.99 -0.39
N ALA A 120 19.17 -8.65 -1.57
CA ALA A 120 19.99 -8.44 -2.75
C ALA A 120 20.99 -7.29 -2.51
N LEU A 121 20.52 -6.10 -2.13
CA LEU A 121 21.41 -4.95 -1.82
C LEU A 121 22.43 -5.29 -0.72
N GLY A 122 22.03 -6.06 0.29
CA GLY A 122 22.95 -6.59 1.31
C GLY A 122 24.08 -7.45 0.71
N ARG A 123 23.76 -8.34 -0.23
CA ARG A 123 24.76 -9.11 -0.99
C ARG A 123 25.59 -8.23 -1.91
N GLY A 124 24.99 -7.23 -2.54
CA GLY A 124 25.65 -6.22 -3.35
C GLY A 124 26.77 -5.51 -2.58
N ASN A 125 26.50 -5.06 -1.36
CA ASN A 125 27.51 -4.47 -0.48
C ASN A 125 28.70 -5.42 -0.23
N ILE A 126 28.44 -6.70 0.09
CA ILE A 126 29.51 -7.70 0.32
C ILE A 126 30.34 -7.91 -0.95
N MET A 127 29.69 -7.96 -2.11
CA MET A 127 30.34 -8.13 -3.41
C MET A 127 31.20 -6.91 -3.77
N LEU A 128 30.70 -5.71 -3.51
CA LEU A 128 31.44 -4.46 -3.75
C LEU A 128 32.64 -4.32 -2.81
N ASP A 129 32.52 -4.72 -1.53
CA ASP A 129 33.65 -4.78 -0.61
C ASP A 129 34.71 -5.75 -1.13
N SER A 130 34.31 -6.96 -1.52
CA SER A 130 35.21 -7.98 -2.06
C SER A 130 35.88 -7.52 -3.36
N ALA A 131 35.15 -6.87 -4.25
CA ALA A 131 35.72 -6.33 -5.48
C ALA A 131 36.69 -5.18 -5.17
N GLY A 132 36.35 -4.29 -4.24
CA GLY A 132 37.24 -3.22 -3.77
C GLY A 132 38.58 -3.76 -3.24
N GLU A 133 38.56 -4.82 -2.42
CA GLU A 133 39.79 -5.48 -1.96
C GLU A 133 40.62 -6.04 -3.13
N MET A 134 39.98 -6.64 -4.14
CA MET A 134 40.66 -7.14 -5.32
C MET A 134 41.27 -6.01 -6.15
N PHE A 135 40.53 -4.92 -6.37
CA PHE A 135 41.03 -3.73 -7.07
C PHE A 135 42.20 -3.09 -6.32
N ARG A 136 42.13 -2.98 -4.99
CA ARG A 136 43.22 -2.42 -4.17
C ARG A 136 44.56 -3.12 -4.41
N GLY A 137 44.53 -4.44 -4.60
CA GLY A 137 45.71 -5.26 -4.86
C GLY A 137 46.07 -5.43 -6.34
N ALA A 138 45.32 -4.84 -7.27
CA ALA A 138 45.46 -5.12 -8.69
C ALA A 138 46.61 -4.32 -9.31
N GLN A 139 47.71 -5.02 -9.60
CA GLN A 139 48.95 -4.45 -10.17
C GLN A 139 49.18 -4.82 -11.64
N ALA A 140 48.35 -5.70 -12.18
CA ALA A 140 48.41 -6.18 -13.55
C ALA A 140 47.01 -6.24 -14.20
N GLU A 141 46.97 -6.20 -15.52
CA GLU A 141 45.72 -6.20 -16.28
C GLU A 141 44.88 -7.45 -16.00
N GLU A 142 45.51 -8.63 -15.83
CA GLU A 142 44.78 -9.85 -15.47
C GLU A 142 44.11 -9.74 -14.09
N THR A 143 44.78 -9.12 -13.11
CA THR A 143 44.23 -8.94 -11.76
C THR A 143 43.09 -7.92 -11.72
N CYS A 144 43.18 -6.85 -12.52
CA CYS A 144 42.07 -5.92 -12.70
C CYS A 144 40.89 -6.60 -13.38
N ASN A 145 41.12 -7.38 -14.45
CA ASN A 145 40.07 -8.14 -15.15
C ASN A 145 39.35 -9.12 -14.20
N ALA A 146 40.09 -9.79 -13.31
CA ALA A 146 39.49 -10.65 -12.28
C ALA A 146 38.61 -9.87 -11.30
N ALA A 147 39.04 -8.67 -10.86
CA ALA A 147 38.26 -7.80 -9.99
C ALA A 147 36.99 -7.26 -10.69
N ALA A 148 37.09 -6.90 -11.97
CA ALA A 148 35.94 -6.48 -12.77
C ALA A 148 34.96 -7.64 -13.03
N ALA A 149 35.46 -8.86 -13.25
CA ALA A 149 34.62 -10.04 -13.37
C ALA A 149 33.80 -10.29 -12.08
N GLN A 150 34.38 -10.01 -10.91
CA GLN A 150 33.68 -10.10 -9.63
C GLN A 150 32.46 -9.17 -9.58
N LEU A 151 32.59 -7.93 -10.07
CA LEU A 151 31.47 -6.99 -10.22
C LEU A 151 30.44 -7.49 -11.24
N GLY A 152 30.89 -8.12 -12.33
CA GLY A 152 30.04 -8.69 -13.36
C GLY A 152 29.08 -9.78 -12.85
N TYR A 153 29.48 -10.57 -11.84
CA TYR A 153 28.60 -11.57 -11.22
C TYR A 153 27.43 -10.95 -10.44
N TRP A 154 27.60 -9.73 -9.92
CA TRP A 154 26.56 -9.01 -9.19
C TRP A 154 25.50 -8.37 -10.12
N GLY A 155 25.90 -7.92 -11.31
CA GLY A 155 25.05 -7.19 -12.25
C GLY A 155 23.67 -7.81 -12.53
N PRO A 156 23.55 -9.13 -12.81
CA PRO A 156 22.25 -9.77 -13.03
C PRO A 156 21.31 -9.72 -11.82
N GLU A 157 21.85 -9.90 -10.62
CA GLU A 157 21.08 -9.89 -9.38
C GLU A 157 20.62 -8.47 -9.03
N TYR A 158 21.50 -7.48 -9.19
CA TYR A 158 21.16 -6.06 -9.09
C TYR A 158 20.00 -5.68 -10.03
N ALA A 159 20.11 -6.07 -11.30
CA ALA A 159 19.09 -5.77 -12.30
C ALA A 159 17.74 -6.44 -11.96
N SER A 160 17.77 -7.70 -11.52
CA SER A 160 16.58 -8.42 -11.08
C SER A 160 15.93 -7.75 -9.86
N ALA A 161 16.73 -7.32 -8.87
CA ALA A 161 16.24 -6.64 -7.68
C ALA A 161 15.59 -5.28 -8.03
N SER A 162 16.19 -4.52 -8.95
CA SER A 162 15.62 -3.26 -9.45
C SER A 162 14.25 -3.46 -10.13
N VAL A 163 14.11 -4.49 -10.96
CA VAL A 163 12.84 -4.84 -11.62
C VAL A 163 11.78 -5.27 -10.60
N LEU A 164 12.17 -6.10 -9.63
CA LEU A 164 11.31 -6.60 -8.56
C LEU A 164 10.80 -5.44 -7.69
N GLN A 165 11.70 -4.54 -7.27
CA GLN A 165 11.35 -3.33 -6.52
C GLN A 165 10.31 -2.49 -7.28
N GLY A 166 10.52 -2.24 -8.57
CA GLY A 166 9.60 -1.47 -9.39
C GLY A 166 8.20 -2.11 -9.51
N ALA A 167 8.14 -3.44 -9.59
CA ALA A 167 6.87 -4.18 -9.59
C ALA A 167 6.13 -4.07 -8.25
N ALA A 168 6.85 -4.32 -7.15
CA ALA A 168 6.30 -4.28 -5.79
C ALA A 168 5.85 -2.86 -5.38
N VAL A 169 6.62 -1.82 -5.72
CA VAL A 169 6.24 -0.40 -5.51
C VAL A 169 4.92 -0.09 -6.20
N ARG A 170 4.77 -0.48 -7.48
CA ARG A 170 3.52 -0.25 -8.22
C ARG A 170 2.34 -1.00 -7.62
N ALA A 171 2.53 -2.24 -7.19
CA ALA A 171 1.49 -3.03 -6.53
C ALA A 171 1.01 -2.33 -5.24
N LEU A 172 1.94 -1.91 -4.38
CA LEU A 172 1.62 -1.25 -3.13
C LEU A 172 0.96 0.13 -3.34
N GLU A 173 1.45 0.92 -4.29
CA GLU A 173 0.84 2.21 -4.67
C GLU A 173 -0.58 2.04 -5.18
N ASN A 174 -0.84 1.00 -5.97
CA ASN A 174 -2.19 0.68 -6.43
C ASN A 174 -3.10 0.27 -5.26
N ALA A 175 -2.62 -0.56 -4.32
CA ALA A 175 -3.41 -0.96 -3.14
C ALA A 175 -3.73 0.23 -2.23
N MET A 176 -2.77 1.14 -2.00
CA MET A 176 -2.99 2.39 -1.28
C MET A 176 -3.97 3.29 -2.01
N LYS A 177 -3.86 3.43 -3.33
CA LYS A 177 -4.81 4.23 -4.13
C LYS A 177 -6.21 3.65 -4.10
N THR A 178 -6.37 2.33 -4.15
CA THR A 178 -7.65 1.64 -3.96
C THR A 178 -8.22 1.96 -2.58
N THR A 179 -7.38 1.92 -1.54
CA THR A 179 -7.74 2.24 -0.16
C THR A 179 -8.18 3.70 0.00
N ASP A 180 -7.40 4.64 -0.51
CA ASP A 180 -7.70 6.09 -0.46
C ASP A 180 -8.99 6.40 -1.23
N LYS A 181 -9.17 5.80 -2.42
CA LYS A 181 -10.39 5.95 -3.21
C LYS A 181 -11.61 5.39 -2.47
N ALA A 182 -11.49 4.23 -1.86
CA ALA A 182 -12.53 3.64 -1.04
C ALA A 182 -12.94 4.56 0.12
N CYS A 183 -11.98 5.11 0.86
CA CYS A 183 -12.25 6.07 1.92
C CYS A 183 -12.90 7.37 1.42
N ALA A 184 -12.51 7.86 0.23
CA ALA A 184 -13.12 9.05 -0.35
C ALA A 184 -14.57 8.81 -0.84
N GLU A 185 -14.90 7.58 -1.23
CA GLU A 185 -16.24 7.18 -1.64
C GLU A 185 -17.17 6.92 -0.42
N PHE A 186 -16.61 6.58 0.73
CA PHE A 186 -17.39 6.26 1.95
C PHE A 186 -16.88 7.03 3.17
N THR A 187 -17.61 8.07 3.56
CA THR A 187 -17.34 8.80 4.80
C THR A 187 -18.21 8.24 5.92
N PHE A 188 -17.60 7.64 6.94
CA PHE A 188 -18.31 7.26 8.15
C PHE A 188 -18.47 8.50 9.03
N GLU A 189 -19.70 8.99 9.12
CA GLU A 189 -20.11 9.97 10.14
C GLU A 189 -20.97 9.23 11.16
N SER A 190 -20.76 9.48 12.46
CA SER A 190 -21.66 8.95 13.48
C SER A 190 -23.04 9.59 13.31
N LEU A 191 -23.95 8.87 12.65
CA LEU A 191 -25.33 9.29 12.46
C LEU A 191 -26.25 8.38 13.27
N SER A 192 -26.94 8.98 14.23
CA SER A 192 -28.10 8.36 14.87
C SER A 192 -29.26 8.23 13.88
N PRO A 193 -30.25 7.37 14.16
CA PRO A 193 -31.48 7.31 13.36
C PRO A 193 -32.19 8.67 13.23
N GLN A 194 -32.07 9.51 14.24
CA GLN A 194 -32.62 10.87 14.25
C GLN A 194 -31.85 11.77 13.27
N ASP A 195 -30.51 11.71 13.26
CA ASP A 195 -29.69 12.48 12.30
C ASP A 195 -30.00 12.10 10.85
N VAL A 196 -30.29 10.82 10.58
CA VAL A 196 -30.73 10.38 9.25
C VAL A 196 -32.08 11.00 8.87
N LYS A 197 -33.01 11.08 9.83
CA LYS A 197 -34.31 11.71 9.63
C LYS A 197 -34.19 13.21 9.40
N ASP A 198 -33.34 13.88 10.16
CA ASP A 198 -33.14 15.33 10.04
C ASP A 198 -32.44 15.68 8.72
N LYS A 199 -31.46 14.88 8.28
CA LYS A 199 -30.75 15.09 7.01
C LYS A 199 -31.55 14.73 5.76
N ALA A 200 -32.48 13.77 5.82
CA ALA A 200 -33.16 13.24 4.63
C ALA A 200 -34.70 13.28 4.67
N GLY A 201 -35.28 13.82 5.73
CA GLY A 201 -36.72 13.95 5.94
C GLY A 201 -37.40 12.59 6.13
N ARG A 202 -37.95 12.02 5.05
CA ARG A 202 -38.74 10.78 5.11
C ARG A 202 -37.82 9.55 5.15
N VAL A 203 -37.74 8.89 6.30
CA VAL A 203 -36.96 7.67 6.50
C VAL A 203 -37.81 6.41 6.62
N ARG A 204 -37.17 5.26 6.54
CA ARG A 204 -37.72 3.94 6.81
C ARG A 204 -36.69 3.11 7.56
N THR A 205 -37.14 2.37 8.57
CA THR A 205 -36.34 1.37 9.27
C THR A 205 -36.72 -0.05 8.83
N ARG A 206 -35.72 -0.88 8.58
CA ARG A 206 -35.83 -2.32 8.31
C ARG A 206 -35.13 -3.07 9.44
N ARG A 207 -35.61 -4.27 9.76
CA ARG A 207 -35.09 -5.09 10.87
C ARG A 207 -34.98 -6.55 10.42
N SER A 208 -33.97 -7.26 10.91
CA SER A 208 -33.82 -8.72 10.79
C SER A 208 -32.91 -9.20 11.93
N ASP A 209 -33.34 -10.22 12.67
CA ASP A 209 -32.56 -10.94 13.70
C ASP A 209 -31.72 -10.02 14.61
N GLY A 210 -32.37 -9.01 15.20
CA GLY A 210 -31.74 -8.05 16.10
C GLY A 210 -30.94 -6.92 15.42
N ALA A 211 -30.64 -7.04 14.12
CA ALA A 211 -30.09 -5.94 13.34
C ALA A 211 -31.18 -5.00 12.83
N SER A 212 -30.86 -3.72 12.68
CA SER A 212 -31.73 -2.74 12.03
C SER A 212 -30.98 -1.81 11.10
N VAL A 213 -31.65 -1.29 10.07
CA VAL A 213 -31.12 -0.28 9.17
C VAL A 213 -32.17 0.79 8.95
N THR A 214 -31.84 2.04 9.29
CA THR A 214 -32.63 3.24 9.02
C THR A 214 -32.02 3.99 7.84
N LEU A 215 -32.83 4.22 6.82
CA LEU A 215 -32.41 4.79 5.53
C LEU A 215 -33.50 5.73 4.98
N PRO A 216 -33.16 6.71 4.13
CA PRO A 216 -34.15 7.56 3.46
C PRO A 216 -35.01 6.78 2.48
N LYS A 217 -36.28 7.18 2.33
CA LYS A 217 -37.20 6.60 1.33
C LYS A 217 -36.81 7.00 -0.10
N SER A 218 -36.40 8.25 -0.26
CA SER A 218 -35.95 8.82 -1.53
C SER A 218 -34.80 9.78 -1.31
N VAL A 219 -33.95 9.94 -2.32
CA VAL A 219 -32.87 10.92 -2.32
C VAL A 219 -32.81 11.57 -3.69
N GLU A 220 -32.83 12.90 -3.71
CA GLU A 220 -32.76 13.68 -4.95
C GLU A 220 -31.36 13.64 -5.55
N ARG A 221 -31.30 13.34 -6.85
CA ARG A 221 -30.08 13.31 -7.64
C ARG A 221 -29.79 14.73 -8.16
N GLY A 222 -29.19 15.54 -7.30
CA GLY A 222 -28.61 16.81 -7.73
C GLY A 222 -27.49 16.63 -8.78
N SER A 223 -26.96 17.74 -9.29
CA SER A 223 -25.84 17.75 -10.27
C SER A 223 -24.49 17.29 -9.70
N LYS A 224 -24.40 17.10 -8.38
CA LYS A 224 -23.21 16.73 -7.59
C LYS A 224 -23.33 15.28 -7.06
N ARG A 225 -22.22 14.76 -6.51
CA ARG A 225 -22.23 13.46 -5.80
C ARG A 225 -23.24 13.51 -4.66
N VAL A 226 -24.05 12.46 -4.53
CA VAL A 226 -25.09 12.37 -3.51
C VAL A 226 -24.59 11.49 -2.37
N LYS A 227 -24.73 11.97 -1.14
CA LYS A 227 -24.45 11.19 0.08
C LYS A 227 -25.76 10.71 0.68
N ILE A 228 -25.93 9.39 0.80
CA ILE A 228 -27.08 8.78 1.48
C ILE A 228 -26.74 8.63 2.96
N PRO A 229 -27.44 9.31 3.88
CA PRO A 229 -27.32 9.02 5.30
C PRO A 229 -27.99 7.71 5.66
N VAL A 230 -27.28 6.86 6.39
CA VAL A 230 -27.75 5.55 6.83
C VAL A 230 -27.32 5.35 8.28
N SER A 231 -28.20 4.74 9.07
CA SER A 231 -27.89 4.30 10.44
C SER A 231 -28.20 2.81 10.55
N VAL A 232 -27.30 2.06 11.17
CA VAL A 232 -27.37 0.62 11.36
C VAL A 232 -27.28 0.33 12.85
N THR A 233 -28.07 -0.63 13.33
CA THR A 233 -27.89 -1.24 14.65
C THR A 233 -27.46 -2.68 14.44
N SER A 234 -26.28 -3.06 14.95
CA SER A 234 -25.79 -4.44 14.92
C SER A 234 -26.03 -5.13 16.27
N PRO A 235 -26.53 -6.39 16.28
CA PRO A 235 -26.78 -7.12 17.52
C PRO A 235 -25.52 -7.71 18.16
N ALA A 236 -24.42 -7.81 17.39
CA ALA A 236 -23.14 -8.32 17.83
C ALA A 236 -21.98 -7.54 17.19
N SER A 237 -20.81 -7.66 17.80
CA SER A 237 -19.56 -7.19 17.18
C SER A 237 -19.08 -8.23 16.16
N GLY A 238 -18.51 -7.79 15.05
CA GLY A 238 -18.02 -8.69 14.00
C GLY A 238 -17.78 -7.95 12.70
N TYR A 239 -17.43 -8.67 11.64
CA TYR A 239 -17.23 -8.06 10.33
C TYR A 239 -18.59 -7.79 9.67
N GLY A 240 -18.90 -6.51 9.42
CA GLY A 240 -20.13 -6.07 8.79
C GLY A 240 -19.88 -5.48 7.41
N THR A 241 -20.83 -5.64 6.49
CA THR A 241 -20.78 -5.03 5.15
C THR A 241 -22.07 -4.26 4.89
N VAL A 242 -21.97 -3.16 4.16
CA VAL A 242 -23.10 -2.41 3.63
C VAL A 242 -22.91 -2.25 2.13
N THR A 243 -23.82 -2.84 1.36
CA THR A 243 -23.79 -2.84 -0.09
C THR A 243 -24.97 -2.07 -0.65
N LEU A 244 -24.71 -1.16 -1.57
CA LEU A 244 -25.67 -0.46 -2.39
C LEU A 244 -25.66 -1.07 -3.81
N SER A 245 -26.81 -1.53 -4.29
CA SER A 245 -26.93 -2.19 -5.61
C SER A 245 -28.17 -1.76 -6.37
N ARG A 246 -28.12 -1.85 -7.70
CA ARG A 246 -29.29 -1.70 -8.57
C ARG A 246 -29.45 -2.97 -9.39
N GLY A 247 -30.42 -3.79 -8.99
CA GLY A 247 -30.57 -5.14 -9.52
C GLY A 247 -29.31 -5.98 -9.21
N PRO A 248 -28.79 -6.74 -10.18
CA PRO A 248 -27.58 -7.54 -9.98
C PRO A 248 -26.29 -6.71 -10.01
N LYS A 249 -26.34 -5.42 -10.36
CA LYS A 249 -25.15 -4.55 -10.45
C LYS A 249 -24.87 -3.88 -9.10
N GLY A 250 -23.67 -4.10 -8.56
CA GLY A 250 -23.15 -3.35 -7.41
C GLY A 250 -22.88 -1.89 -7.80
N ILE A 251 -23.37 -0.95 -6.99
CA ILE A 251 -23.14 0.50 -7.16
C ILE A 251 -22.05 0.97 -6.20
N ALA A 252 -22.15 0.57 -4.94
CA ALA A 252 -21.20 0.91 -3.90
C ALA A 252 -21.21 -0.23 -2.86
N ALA A 253 -20.09 -0.55 -2.24
CA ALA A 253 -20.08 -1.41 -1.07
C ALA A 253 -19.03 -0.89 -0.08
N THR A 254 -19.30 -1.10 1.19
CA THR A 254 -18.40 -0.80 2.31
C THR A 254 -18.48 -1.96 3.30
N GLY A 255 -17.47 -2.15 4.14
CA GLY A 255 -17.50 -3.15 5.18
C GLY A 255 -16.27 -3.08 6.06
N GLY A 256 -16.38 -3.56 7.29
CA GLY A 256 -15.33 -3.45 8.29
C GLY A 256 -15.79 -4.02 9.62
N GLN A 257 -14.93 -3.94 10.63
CA GLN A 257 -15.31 -4.37 11.97
C GLN A 257 -16.35 -3.42 12.55
N VAL A 258 -17.52 -3.95 12.87
CA VAL A 258 -18.60 -3.22 13.55
C VAL A 258 -18.68 -3.65 15.01
N THR A 259 -18.97 -2.72 15.90
CA THR A 259 -19.27 -3.01 17.30
C THR A 259 -20.76 -3.28 17.47
N LYS A 260 -21.11 -4.08 18.48
CA LYS A 260 -22.50 -4.20 18.93
C LYS A 260 -23.05 -2.81 19.28
N GLY A 261 -24.24 -2.48 18.78
CA GLY A 261 -24.87 -1.17 18.99
C GLY A 261 -25.16 -0.45 17.68
N SER A 262 -25.46 0.85 17.78
CA SER A 262 -25.83 1.68 16.63
C SER A 262 -24.65 2.48 16.09
N PHE A 263 -24.54 2.57 14.77
CA PHE A 263 -23.55 3.38 14.06
C PHE A 263 -24.14 3.91 12.77
N GLY A 264 -23.67 5.07 12.32
CA GLY A 264 -24.10 5.69 11.08
C GLY A 264 -22.98 5.81 10.06
N PHE A 265 -23.34 6.06 8.80
CA PHE A 265 -22.40 6.38 7.74
C PHE A 265 -23.10 7.11 6.59
N LEU A 266 -22.31 7.83 5.79
CA LEU A 266 -22.73 8.42 4.53
C LEU A 266 -22.22 7.56 3.37
N VAL A 267 -23.14 6.96 2.62
CA VAL A 267 -22.82 6.23 1.39
C VAL A 267 -22.81 7.22 0.23
N THR A 268 -21.64 7.47 -0.39
CA THR A 268 -21.61 8.30 -1.60
C THR A 268 -22.00 7.47 -2.81
N ILE A 269 -22.94 7.98 -3.60
CA ILE A 269 -23.34 7.38 -4.87
C ILE A 269 -22.59 8.06 -6.03
N PRO A 270 -21.99 7.31 -6.97
CA PRO A 270 -21.39 7.89 -8.17
C PRO A 270 -22.42 8.70 -8.98
N LYS A 271 -22.00 9.85 -9.53
CA LYS A 271 -22.84 10.74 -10.36
C LYS A 271 -23.47 10.03 -11.57
N THR A 272 -22.78 9.02 -12.10
CA THR A 272 -23.19 8.18 -13.24
C THR A 272 -24.31 7.21 -12.90
N THR A 273 -24.65 7.05 -11.61
CA THR A 273 -25.76 6.20 -11.19
C THR A 273 -27.08 6.80 -11.66
N LYS A 274 -27.75 6.11 -12.59
CA LYS A 274 -29.05 6.54 -13.11
C LYS A 274 -30.12 6.55 -12.00
N GLU A 275 -31.14 7.38 -12.15
CA GLU A 275 -32.35 7.38 -11.30
C GLU A 275 -33.07 6.02 -11.31
N GLY A 276 -33.79 5.75 -10.22
CA GLY A 276 -34.56 4.53 -10.03
C GLY A 276 -34.32 3.85 -8.68
N LYS A 277 -34.73 2.58 -8.60
CA LYS A 277 -34.69 1.79 -7.38
C LYS A 277 -33.27 1.30 -7.08
N VAL A 278 -32.80 1.60 -5.88
CA VAL A 278 -31.51 1.13 -5.34
C VAL A 278 -31.75 0.38 -4.04
N THR A 279 -31.04 -0.73 -3.85
CA THR A 279 -31.14 -1.59 -2.67
C THR A 279 -29.90 -1.39 -1.82
N LEU A 280 -30.10 -1.06 -0.55
CA LEU A 280 -29.05 -1.07 0.46
C LEU A 280 -29.16 -2.38 1.26
N THR A 281 -28.06 -3.07 1.45
CA THR A 281 -27.98 -4.33 2.17
C THR A 281 -26.92 -4.19 3.25
N PHE A 282 -27.31 -4.31 4.52
CA PHE A 282 -26.36 -4.56 5.61
C PHE A 282 -26.26 -6.07 5.83
N ALA A 283 -25.06 -6.61 6.01
CA ALA A 283 -24.84 -8.01 6.36
C ALA A 283 -23.70 -8.14 7.36
N LEU A 284 -23.93 -8.83 8.47
CA LEU A 284 -22.90 -9.22 9.44
C LEU A 284 -22.43 -10.64 9.12
N GLU A 285 -21.12 -10.86 9.08
CA GLU A 285 -20.53 -12.18 8.82
C GLU A 285 -20.97 -13.19 9.88
N GLY A 286 -21.44 -14.36 9.43
CA GLY A 286 -22.03 -15.38 10.30
C GLY A 286 -23.32 -14.95 11.01
N GLY A 287 -23.93 -13.81 10.61
CA GLY A 287 -25.02 -13.18 11.32
C GLY A 287 -26.13 -12.61 10.42
N PRO A 288 -26.90 -11.61 10.91
CA PRO A 288 -28.07 -11.08 10.23
C PRO A 288 -27.74 -10.34 8.93
N THR A 289 -28.70 -10.37 8.00
CA THR A 289 -28.71 -9.53 6.81
C THR A 289 -29.99 -8.70 6.74
N VAL A 290 -29.87 -7.38 6.58
CA VAL A 290 -31.00 -6.45 6.49
C VAL A 290 -30.97 -5.72 5.15
N LYS A 291 -32.09 -5.76 4.41
CA LYS A 291 -32.23 -5.10 3.10
C LYS A 291 -33.25 -3.95 3.14
N GLY A 292 -32.82 -2.79 2.66
CA GLY A 292 -33.62 -1.59 2.47
C GLY A 292 -33.65 -1.15 1.01
N THR A 293 -34.68 -0.39 0.63
CA THR A 293 -34.80 0.17 -0.71
C THR A 293 -34.89 1.69 -0.62
N ILE A 294 -34.13 2.35 -1.48
CA ILE A 294 -34.09 3.81 -1.66
C ILE A 294 -34.49 4.11 -3.11
N ARG A 295 -35.32 5.12 -3.33
CA ARG A 295 -35.62 5.64 -4.66
C ARG A 295 -34.72 6.84 -4.97
N LEU A 296 -33.87 6.72 -5.99
CA LEU A 296 -33.17 7.87 -6.55
C LEU A 296 -34.13 8.57 -7.50
N VAL A 297 -34.44 9.83 -7.20
CA VAL A 297 -35.34 10.70 -7.97
C VAL A 297 -34.58 11.88 -8.53
#